data_AF-A0A183IWU0-F1
#
_entry.id   AF-A0A183IWU0-F1
#
_cell.length_a   1.000
_cell.length_b   1.000
_cell.length_c   1.000
_cell.angle_alpha   90.00
_cell.angle_beta   90.00
_cell.angle_gamma   90.00
#
_symmetry.space_group_name_H-M   'P 1'
#
loop_
_entity.id
_entity.type
_entity.pdbx_description
1 polymer ?
#
loop_
_entity_poly.entity_id
_entity_poly.type
_entity_poly.pdbx_seq_one_letter_code
_entity_poly.pdbx_strand_id
1 'polypeptide(L)'
;MDVSPKARPFLGWRHGVTLLCFLGFLITYALRVNLSMAIVAMVNHTAIHAHDVKVNSTTGIDEVCKRPSETNVSLPVRKDGIYAWNEETQGAILSSFFYGYLITQIPGGILSTKFGGKWVFGVGTLLASLFTLLTPVAAGAGSEWLILVRVLVGAAE
;
A
#
# COMPACT_ATOMS: atom_id res chain seq x y z
N MET A 1 44.33 -19.27 42.08
CA MET A 1 43.46 -18.19 41.56
C MET A 1 42.69 -18.80 40.40
N ASP A 2 41.50 -19.31 40.70
CA ASP A 2 40.63 -19.97 39.72
C ASP A 2 40.19 -18.98 38.64
N VAL A 3 40.54 -19.29 37.39
CA VAL A 3 40.03 -18.60 36.21
C VAL A 3 38.64 -19.19 35.93
N SER A 4 37.61 -18.52 36.45
CA SER A 4 36.21 -18.85 36.14
C SER A 4 35.95 -18.69 34.64
N PRO A 5 35.43 -19.72 33.93
CA PRO A 5 35.07 -19.60 32.54
C PRO A 5 33.82 -18.73 32.41
N LYS A 6 33.99 -17.54 31.84
CA LYS A 6 32.89 -16.63 31.51
C LYS A 6 31.96 -17.33 30.52
N ALA A 7 30.81 -17.82 31.00
CA ALA A 7 29.74 -18.37 30.17
C ALA A 7 29.37 -17.32 29.12
N ARG A 8 29.70 -17.59 27.86
CA ARG A 8 29.26 -16.74 26.74
C ARG A 8 27.76 -16.99 26.58
N PRO A 9 26.91 -15.94 26.60
CA PRO A 9 25.49 -16.14 26.40
C PRO A 9 25.27 -16.88 25.07
N PHE A 10 24.38 -17.87 25.08
CA PHE A 10 24.06 -18.73 23.93
C PHE A 10 23.59 -17.91 22.71
N LEU A 11 23.17 -16.66 22.94
CA LEU A 11 22.78 -15.68 21.94
C LEU A 11 23.80 -14.55 21.89
N GLY A 12 24.75 -14.64 20.95
CA GLY A 12 25.71 -13.56 20.70
C GLY A 12 25.04 -12.33 20.07
N TRP A 13 25.54 -11.13 20.39
CA TRP A 13 25.12 -9.82 19.86
C TRP A 13 24.88 -9.80 18.33
N ARG A 14 25.65 -10.59 17.58
CA ARG A 14 25.52 -10.72 16.11
C ARG A 14 24.17 -11.30 15.68
N HIS A 15 23.60 -12.25 16.43
CA HIS A 15 22.28 -12.82 16.14
C HIS A 15 21.17 -11.80 16.36
N GLY A 16 21.31 -10.94 17.37
CA GLY A 16 20.38 -9.84 17.62
C GLY A 16 20.33 -8.86 16.45
N VAL A 17 21.48 -8.48 15.89
CA VAL A 17 21.54 -7.58 14.73
C VAL A 17 20.92 -8.22 13.48
N THR A 18 21.22 -9.51 13.21
CA THR A 18 20.63 -10.21 12.06
C THR A 18 19.11 -10.36 12.20
N LEU A 19 18.62 -10.69 13.40
CA LEU A 19 17.18 -10.80 13.67
C LEU A 19 16.49 -9.45 13.53
N LEU A 20 17.12 -8.37 13.99
CA LEU A 20 16.62 -7.01 13.81
C LEU A 20 16.52 -6.63 12.32
N CYS A 21 17.55 -6.92 11.52
CA CYS A 21 17.50 -6.69 10.08
C CYS A 21 16.40 -7.51 9.40
N PHE A 22 16.29 -8.80 9.73
CA PHE A 22 15.25 -9.67 9.18
C PHE A 22 13.84 -9.16 9.50
N LEU A 23 13.60 -8.80 10.76
CA LEU A 23 12.32 -8.24 11.18
C LEU A 23 12.02 -6.89 10.50
N GLY A 24 13.05 -6.05 10.33
CA GLY A 24 12.93 -4.78 9.61
C GLY A 24 12.49 -4.98 8.16
N PHE A 25 13.15 -5.87 7.41
CA PHE A 25 12.74 -6.19 6.03
C PHE A 25 11.32 -6.76 5.96
N LEU A 26 10.92 -7.61 6.91
CA LEU A 26 9.56 -8.14 6.99
C LEU A 26 8.52 -7.03 7.21
N ILE A 27 8.78 -6.09 8.13
CA ILE A 27 7.87 -4.99 8.42
C ILE A 27 7.68 -4.10 7.17
N THR A 28 8.77 -3.75 6.49
CA THR A 28 8.70 -2.95 5.25
C THR A 28 7.89 -3.67 4.17
N TYR A 29 8.12 -4.97 3.98
CA TYR A 29 7.35 -5.76 3.02
C TYR A 29 5.86 -5.85 3.39
N ALA A 30 5.54 -6.04 4.67
CA ALA A 30 4.15 -6.08 5.14
C ALA A 30 3.43 -4.75 4.90
N LEU A 31 4.09 -3.60 5.14
CA LEU A 31 3.53 -2.28 4.85
C LEU A 31 3.17 -2.12 3.37
N ARG A 32 4.04 -2.60 2.48
CA ARG A 32 3.82 -2.57 1.03
C ARG A 32 2.60 -3.39 0.61
N VAL A 33 2.42 -4.59 1.19
CA VAL A 33 1.25 -5.44 0.91
C VAL A 33 -0.04 -4.83 1.48
N ASN A 34 0.01 -4.28 2.69
CA ASN A 34 -1.15 -3.68 3.34
C ASN A 34 -1.73 -2.51 2.53
N LEU A 35 -0.89 -1.77 1.82
CA LEU A 35 -1.32 -0.63 1.00
C LEU A 35 -2.08 -1.06 -0.25
N SER A 36 -1.70 -2.17 -0.87
CA SER A 36 -2.46 -2.78 -1.98
C SER A 36 -3.81 -3.34 -1.53
N MET A 37 -3.89 -3.86 -0.30
CA MET A 37 -5.16 -4.30 0.28
C MET A 37 -6.05 -3.11 0.68
N ALA A 38 -5.43 -2.03 1.19
CA ALA A 38 -6.15 -0.84 1.63
C ALA A 38 -6.87 -0.12 0.48
N ILE A 39 -6.29 -0.06 -0.72
CA ILE A 39 -6.93 0.63 -1.85
C ILE A 39 -8.22 -0.07 -2.30
N VAL A 40 -8.28 -1.40 -2.21
CA VAL A 40 -9.49 -2.18 -2.50
C VAL A 40 -10.59 -1.90 -1.47
N ALA A 41 -10.23 -1.61 -0.22
CA ALA A 41 -11.20 -1.23 0.81
C ALA A 41 -11.64 0.25 0.71
N MET A 42 -10.82 1.12 0.09
CA MET A 42 -11.09 2.56 -0.04
C MET A 42 -11.93 2.92 -1.28
N VAL A 43 -12.05 2.02 -2.26
CA VAL A 43 -12.84 2.25 -3.48
C VAL A 43 -14.30 1.81 -3.34
N ASN A 44 -15.19 2.60 -3.93
CA ASN A 44 -16.61 2.26 -4.05
C ASN A 44 -16.89 1.48 -5.34
N HIS A 45 -17.13 0.17 -5.24
CA HIS A 45 -17.44 -0.65 -6.42
C HIS A 45 -18.86 -0.39 -6.96
N THR A 46 -19.81 -0.02 -6.10
CA THR A 46 -21.22 0.20 -6.49
C THR A 46 -21.42 1.50 -7.27
N ALA A 47 -20.69 2.57 -6.95
CA ALA A 47 -20.76 3.85 -7.67
C ALA A 47 -20.18 3.78 -9.10
N ILE A 48 -19.15 2.95 -9.32
CA ILE A 48 -18.55 2.73 -10.64
C ILE A 48 -19.52 1.97 -11.55
N HIS A 49 -20.17 0.93 -11.03
CA HIS A 49 -21.21 0.20 -11.78
C HIS A 49 -22.47 1.04 -12.06
N ALA A 50 -22.83 1.99 -11.18
CA ALA A 50 -23.95 2.90 -11.43
C ALA A 50 -23.69 3.88 -12.59
N HIS A 51 -22.42 4.20 -12.89
CA HIS A 51 -22.08 5.02 -14.07
C HIS A 51 -22.25 4.24 -15.39
N ASP A 52 -22.05 2.92 -15.36
CA ASP A 52 -22.31 2.02 -16.49
C ASP A 52 -23.82 1.77 -16.67
N VAL A 53 -24.59 1.84 -15.58
CA VAL A 53 -26.05 1.79 -15.57
C VAL A 53 -26.63 3.21 -15.72
N LYS A 54 -26.20 3.94 -16.75
CA LYS A 54 -27.16 4.82 -17.42
C LYS A 54 -28.05 3.92 -18.25
N VAL A 55 -29.09 3.38 -17.59
CA VAL A 55 -30.28 2.89 -18.28
C VAL A 55 -30.72 4.02 -19.18
N ASN A 56 -30.47 3.85 -20.47
CA ASN A 56 -31.18 4.58 -21.47
C ASN A 56 -32.65 4.23 -21.24
N SER A 57 -33.39 5.09 -20.53
CA SER A 57 -34.84 5.07 -20.53
C SER A 57 -35.30 5.50 -21.92
N THR A 58 -34.99 4.69 -22.93
CA THR A 58 -35.67 4.67 -24.21
C THR A 58 -36.16 3.24 -24.41
N THR A 59 -37.43 3.07 -24.09
CA THR A 59 -38.41 2.37 -24.93
C THR A 59 -37.79 1.52 -26.04
N GLY A 60 -37.65 0.23 -25.78
CA GLY A 60 -37.19 -0.76 -26.74
C GLY A 60 -37.45 -2.16 -26.22
N ILE A 61 -38.68 -2.62 -26.44
CA ILE A 61 -39.07 -4.02 -26.69
C ILE A 61 -37.89 -5.01 -26.77
N ASP A 62 -37.81 -5.93 -25.81
CA ASP A 62 -37.62 -7.36 -26.08
C ASP A 62 -37.97 -8.18 -24.82
N GLU A 63 -38.97 -9.04 -25.01
CA GLU A 63 -39.62 -9.87 -24.01
C GLU A 63 -38.80 -11.15 -23.78
N VAL A 64 -37.82 -11.10 -22.88
CA VAL A 64 -37.12 -12.31 -22.41
C VAL A 64 -37.04 -12.29 -20.87
N CYS A 65 -37.73 -13.28 -20.26
CA CYS A 65 -37.77 -13.65 -18.85
C CYS A 65 -37.83 -12.50 -17.82
N LYS A 66 -39.07 -12.07 -17.52
CA LYS A 66 -39.44 -11.23 -16.37
C LYS A 66 -38.95 -11.83 -15.05
N ARG A 67 -37.92 -11.23 -14.44
CA ARG A 67 -37.60 -11.42 -13.00
C ARG A 67 -38.67 -10.70 -12.17
N PRO A 68 -39.13 -11.27 -11.05
CA PRO A 68 -40.08 -10.59 -10.18
C PRO A 68 -39.46 -9.32 -9.58
N SER A 69 -40.29 -8.28 -9.53
CA SER A 69 -40.07 -7.02 -8.84
C SER A 69 -39.79 -7.25 -7.36
N GLU A 70 -38.71 -6.64 -6.89
CA GLU A 70 -38.37 -6.27 -5.51
C GLU A 70 -38.86 -7.19 -4.37
N THR A 71 -37.95 -8.01 -3.85
CA THR A 71 -37.97 -8.36 -2.42
C THR A 71 -36.54 -8.53 -1.94
N ASN A 72 -36.02 -7.49 -1.29
CA ASN A 72 -34.90 -7.53 -0.34
C ASN A 72 -33.83 -8.58 -0.67
N VAL A 73 -33.20 -8.47 -1.84
CA VAL A 73 -31.83 -8.96 -1.90
C VAL A 73 -31.10 -8.00 -0.98
N SER A 74 -30.95 -8.38 0.29
CA SER A 74 -29.80 -7.95 1.06
C SER A 74 -28.61 -8.54 0.31
N LEU A 75 -28.29 -7.92 -0.83
CA LEU A 75 -26.97 -7.93 -1.41
C LEU A 75 -26.09 -7.72 -0.20
N PRO A 76 -25.06 -8.55 0.03
CA PRO A 76 -24.12 -8.26 1.10
C PRO A 76 -23.77 -6.80 0.89
N VAL A 77 -24.22 -5.93 1.80
CA VAL A 77 -24.04 -4.48 1.66
C VAL A 77 -22.55 -4.34 1.83
N ARG A 78 -21.86 -4.42 0.69
CA ARG A 78 -20.44 -4.29 0.61
C ARG A 78 -20.23 -2.91 1.18
N LYS A 79 -19.49 -2.83 2.29
CA LYS A 79 -19.06 -1.54 2.81
C LYS A 79 -18.14 -0.98 1.75
N ASP A 80 -18.75 -0.30 0.80
CA ASP A 80 -18.07 0.30 -0.30
C ASP A 80 -17.28 1.49 0.23
N GLY A 81 -16.11 1.70 -0.34
CA GLY A 81 -15.25 2.79 0.05
C GLY A 81 -15.89 4.16 -0.15
N ILE A 82 -15.31 5.18 0.48
CA ILE A 82 -15.79 6.55 0.40
C ILE A 82 -15.43 7.18 -0.97
N TYR A 83 -14.44 6.64 -1.68
CA TYR A 83 -13.90 7.24 -2.90
C TYR A 83 -14.34 6.48 -4.17
N ALA A 84 -14.89 7.20 -5.14
CA ALA A 84 -15.24 6.69 -6.47
C ALA A 84 -14.04 6.78 -7.42
N TRP A 85 -12.94 6.07 -7.12
CA TRP A 85 -11.77 6.00 -8.01
C TRP A 85 -12.00 4.93 -9.07
N ASN A 86 -11.91 5.30 -10.35
CA ASN A 86 -11.98 4.33 -11.45
C ASN A 86 -10.82 3.32 -11.37
N GLU A 87 -10.99 2.16 -12.01
CA GLU A 87 -9.96 1.11 -12.05
C GLU A 87 -8.62 1.62 -12.61
N GLU A 88 -8.67 2.54 -13.58
CA GLU A 88 -7.49 3.23 -14.12
C GLU A 88 -6.75 4.01 -13.03
N THR A 89 -7.46 4.77 -12.19
CA THR A 89 -6.86 5.55 -11.10
C THR A 89 -6.28 4.65 -10.02
N GLN A 90 -6.94 3.53 -9.69
CA GLN A 90 -6.38 2.53 -8.78
C GLN A 90 -5.07 1.94 -9.32
N GLY A 91 -5.04 1.58 -10.62
CA GLY A 91 -3.84 1.09 -11.28
C GLY A 91 -2.72 2.14 -11.32
N ALA A 92 -3.07 3.40 -11.55
CA ALA A 92 -2.12 4.52 -11.52
C ALA A 92 -1.52 4.72 -10.12
N ILE A 93 -2.35 4.70 -9.08
CA ILE A 93 -1.89 4.80 -7.68
C ILE A 93 -0.95 3.64 -7.34
N LEU A 94 -1.31 2.40 -7.70
CA LEU A 94 -0.51 1.22 -7.39
C LEU A 94 0.82 1.21 -8.16
N SER A 95 0.80 1.59 -9.45
CA SER A 95 1.99 1.64 -10.30
C SER A 95 2.92 2.81 -9.95
N SER A 96 2.39 3.96 -9.50
CA SER A 96 3.16 5.16 -9.11
C SER A 96 4.28 4.88 -8.10
N PHE A 97 4.02 4.00 -7.14
CA PHE A 97 5.03 3.54 -6.18
C PHE A 97 6.25 2.93 -6.87
N PHE A 98 6.05 2.09 -7.88
CA PHE A 98 7.13 1.38 -8.56
C PHE A 98 8.02 2.34 -9.35
N TYR A 99 7.45 3.42 -9.92
CA TYR A 99 8.25 4.43 -10.61
C TYR A 99 9.23 5.13 -9.65
N GLY A 100 8.78 5.50 -8.44
CA GLY A 100 9.66 6.08 -7.41
C GLY A 100 10.77 5.11 -6.98
N TYR A 101 10.40 3.85 -6.75
CA TYR A 101 11.33 2.79 -6.33
C TYR A 101 12.42 2.49 -7.37
N LEU A 102 12.07 2.48 -8.66
CA LEU A 102 13.02 2.26 -9.74
C LEU A 102 14.04 3.39 -9.85
N ILE A 103 13.60 4.65 -9.70
CA ILE A 103 14.47 5.82 -9.82
C ILE A 103 15.49 5.85 -8.68
N THR A 104 15.09 5.54 -7.45
CA THR A 104 15.97 5.63 -6.27
C THR A 104 16.86 4.40 -6.06
N GLN A 105 16.62 3.26 -6.70
CA GLN A 105 17.48 2.07 -6.51
C GLN A 105 18.97 2.32 -6.82
N ILE A 106 19.28 2.96 -7.95
CA ILE A 106 20.68 3.25 -8.33
C ILE A 106 21.31 4.29 -7.39
N PRO A 107 20.67 5.45 -7.14
CA PRO A 107 21.16 6.43 -6.16
C PRO A 107 21.30 5.87 -4.73
N GLY A 108 20.33 5.07 -4.27
CA GLY A 108 20.32 4.47 -2.93
C GLY A 108 21.48 3.51 -2.73
N GLY A 109 21.84 2.73 -3.75
CA GLY A 109 23.03 1.89 -3.75
C GLY A 109 24.32 2.70 -3.58
N ILE A 110 24.46 3.81 -4.32
CA ILE A 110 25.61 4.73 -4.19
C ILE A 110 25.61 5.42 -2.81
N LEU A 111 24.44 5.79 -2.29
CA LEU A 111 24.31 6.42 -0.98
C LEU A 111 24.76 5.47 0.14
N SER A 112 24.48 4.16 0.00
CA SER A 112 24.87 3.13 0.97
C SER A 112 26.38 2.97 1.11
N THR A 113 27.15 3.20 0.03
CA THR A 113 28.61 3.12 0.07
C THR A 113 29.25 4.36 0.68
N LYS A 114 28.64 5.55 0.53
CA LYS A 114 29.15 6.80 1.12
C LYS A 114 28.77 7.00 2.59
N PHE A 115 27.51 6.76 2.95
CA PHE A 115 26.97 7.06 4.29
C PHE A 115 26.83 5.82 5.19
N GLY A 116 27.09 4.63 4.63
CA GLY A 116 26.98 3.35 5.31
C GLY A 116 25.55 2.84 5.35
N GLY A 117 25.38 1.54 5.15
CA GLY A 117 24.06 0.89 5.05
C GLY A 117 23.15 1.08 6.27
N LYS A 118 23.71 1.26 7.49
CA LYS A 118 22.88 1.46 8.70
C LYS A 118 22.05 2.76 8.63
N TRP A 119 22.66 3.84 8.14
CA TRP A 119 22.01 5.15 8.10
C TRP A 119 21.07 5.25 6.92
N VAL A 120 21.47 4.69 5.77
CA VAL A 120 20.61 4.67 4.58
C VAL A 120 19.35 3.83 4.84
N PHE A 121 19.50 2.63 5.40
CA PHE A 121 18.34 1.80 5.75
C PHE A 121 17.45 2.47 6.81
N GLY A 122 18.04 3.02 7.87
CA GLY A 122 17.29 3.66 8.94
C GLY A 122 16.54 4.92 8.48
N VAL A 123 17.23 5.87 7.85
CA VAL A 123 16.63 7.14 7.42
C VAL A 123 15.63 6.94 6.29
N GLY A 124 15.93 6.08 5.30
CA GLY A 124 15.01 5.74 4.22
C GLY A 124 13.71 5.15 4.75
N THR A 125 13.81 4.13 5.61
CA THR A 125 12.64 3.49 6.24
C THR A 125 11.84 4.45 7.11
N LEU A 126 12.50 5.35 7.87
CA LEU A 126 11.81 6.35 8.68
C LEU A 126 11.05 7.36 7.82
N LEU A 127 11.66 7.82 6.72
CA LEU A 127 11.02 8.75 5.80
C LEU A 127 9.85 8.10 5.06
N ALA A 128 10.02 6.85 4.59
CA ALA A 128 8.95 6.06 3.98
C ALA A 128 7.79 5.82 4.95
N SER A 129 8.07 5.55 6.22
CA SER A 129 7.07 5.41 7.28
C SER A 129 6.30 6.72 7.52
N LEU A 130 6.99 7.86 7.57
CA LEU A 130 6.36 9.17 7.73
C LEU A 130 5.39 9.46 6.57
N PHE A 131 5.83 9.27 5.33
CA PHE A 131 4.95 9.47 4.16
C PHE A 131 3.79 8.46 4.11
N THR A 132 3.99 7.24 4.61
CA THR A 132 2.90 6.26 4.75
C THR A 132 1.84 6.73 5.75
N LEU A 133 2.24 7.36 6.86
CA LEU A 133 1.30 7.98 7.82
C LEU A 133 0.55 9.19 7.22
N LEU A 134 1.14 9.89 6.25
CA LEU A 134 0.47 10.97 5.52
C LEU A 134 -0.53 10.46 4.46
N THR A 135 -0.43 9.19 4.04
CA THR A 135 -1.31 8.60 3.02
C THR A 135 -2.81 8.72 3.31
N PRO A 136 -3.33 8.44 4.53
CA PRO A 136 -4.76 8.66 4.82
C PRO A 136 -5.19 10.13 4.74
N VAL A 137 -4.31 11.07 5.08
CA VAL A 137 -4.59 12.51 4.95
C VAL A 137 -4.61 12.92 3.49
N ALA A 138 -3.66 12.42 2.69
CA ALA A 138 -3.61 12.66 1.25
C ALA A 138 -4.83 12.07 0.53
N ALA A 139 -5.34 10.91 0.97
CA ALA A 139 -6.56 10.31 0.44
C ALA A 139 -7.78 11.25 0.54
N GLY A 140 -7.87 12.00 1.64
CA GLY A 140 -8.94 12.99 1.84
C GLY A 140 -8.78 14.27 1.03
N ALA A 141 -7.57 14.61 0.59
CA ALA A 141 -7.27 15.81 -0.19
C ALA A 141 -7.44 15.61 -1.71
N GLY A 142 -7.36 14.36 -2.20
CA GLY A 142 -7.59 14.01 -3.60
C GLY A 142 -6.68 12.90 -4.11
N SER A 143 -7.04 12.31 -5.26
CA SER A 143 -6.27 11.24 -5.91
C SER A 143 -4.85 11.68 -6.28
N GLU A 144 -4.68 12.91 -6.76
CA GLU A 144 -3.39 13.46 -7.20
C GLU A 144 -2.36 13.53 -6.05
N TRP A 145 -2.78 14.02 -4.88
CA TRP A 145 -1.94 14.09 -3.69
C TRP A 145 -1.52 12.71 -3.19
N LEU A 146 -2.44 11.74 -3.30
CA LEU A 146 -2.16 10.38 -2.94
C LEU A 146 -1.12 9.76 -3.89
N ILE A 147 -1.22 10.00 -5.21
CA ILE A 147 -0.22 9.55 -6.19
C ILE A 147 1.16 10.16 -5.88
N LEU A 148 1.23 11.47 -5.58
CA LEU A 148 2.50 12.11 -5.22
C LEU A 148 3.12 11.53 -3.96
N VAL A 149 2.33 11.34 -2.88
CA VAL A 149 2.79 10.66 -1.66
C VAL A 149 3.28 9.25 -1.97
N ARG A 150 2.63 8.52 -2.88
CA ARG A 150 3.07 7.18 -3.27
C ARG A 150 4.41 7.15 -3.99
N VAL A 151 4.64 8.08 -4.89
CA VAL A 151 5.94 8.21 -5.55
C VAL A 151 7.03 8.52 -4.51
N LEU A 152 6.75 9.40 -3.55
CA LEU A 152 7.70 9.75 -2.48
C LEU A 152 7.97 8.58 -1.52
N VAL A 153 6.95 7.79 -1.18
CA VAL A 153 7.12 6.55 -0.40
C VAL A 153 8.00 5.56 -1.16
N GLY A 154 7.71 5.30 -2.44
CA GLY A 154 8.50 4.40 -3.26
C GLY A 154 9.93 4.89 -3.47
N ALA A 155 10.16 6.20 -3.51
CA ALA A 155 11.49 6.78 -3.59
C ALA A 155 12.27 6.72 -2.27
N ALA A 156 11.60 6.59 -1.12
CA ALA A 156 12.22 6.52 0.20
C ALA A 156 12.47 5.07 0.67
N GLU A 157 11.72 4.10 0.14
CA GLU A 157 11.88 2.64 0.37
C GLU A 157 13.05 2.08 -0.46
#